data_AF-A0A923E2W1-F1
#
_entry.id   AF-A0A923E2W1-F1
#
_cell.length_a   1.000
_cell.length_b   1.000
_cell.length_c   1.000
_cell.angle_alpha   90.00
_cell.angle_beta   90.00
_cell.angle_gamma   90.00
#
_symmetry.space_group_name_H-M   'P 1'
#
loop_
_entity.id
_entity.type
_entity.pdbx_description
1 polymer ?
#
loop_
_entity_poly.entity_id
_entity_poly.type
_entity_poly.pdbx_seq_one_letter_code
_entity_poly.pdbx_strand_id
1 'polypeptide(L)'
;MHFDPTNNYGDTDLTNDDNLVHWKFGELIKNLVTLSSSAERQAEIIGIGAICDEMAIDFDTYFTLEYQEYLDSGLLTSSQVEKLKELDKYFEEQSGDKSLDFWDDFLLETSSEWQDVRQKAKTILETLNMQDFTIEFDRTEKYKKTNKGERLTMQTTKTRLIKQR
;
A
#
# COMPACT_ATOMS: atom_id res chain seq x y z
N MET A 1 17.55 -9.11 13.93
CA MET A 1 16.22 -9.69 14.19
C MET A 1 15.72 -10.27 12.87
N HIS A 2 14.94 -11.36 12.84
CA HIS A 2 14.30 -11.80 11.59
C HIS A 2 12.98 -11.03 11.45
N PHE A 3 12.73 -10.43 10.29
CA PHE A 3 11.47 -9.74 10.01
C PHE A 3 10.31 -10.73 9.97
N ASP A 4 9.25 -10.44 10.71
CA ASP A 4 7.99 -11.17 10.65
C ASP A 4 6.90 -10.21 10.14
N PRO A 5 6.38 -10.39 8.90
CA PRO A 5 5.38 -9.51 8.33
C PRO A 5 4.05 -9.47 9.10
N THR A 6 3.78 -10.44 9.98
CA THR A 6 2.56 -10.45 10.81
C THR A 6 2.73 -9.74 12.14
N ASN A 7 3.96 -9.40 12.52
CA ASN A 7 4.22 -8.67 13.75
C ASN A 7 3.85 -7.19 13.61
N ASN A 8 3.19 -6.63 14.62
CA ASN A 8 2.86 -5.21 14.63
C ASN A 8 4.02 -4.38 15.21
N TYR A 9 5.00 -4.06 14.37
CA TYR A 9 6.14 -3.22 14.77
C TYR A 9 5.74 -1.81 15.20
N GLY A 10 4.54 -1.34 14.82
CA GLY A 10 4.00 -0.05 15.28
C GLY A 10 3.71 0.01 16.79
N ASP A 11 3.59 -1.14 17.46
CA ASP A 11 3.42 -1.22 18.92
C ASP A 11 4.76 -1.27 19.67
N THR A 12 5.89 -1.28 18.94
CA THR A 12 7.25 -1.29 19.50
C THR A 12 7.80 0.13 19.67
N ASP A 13 9.00 0.26 20.23
CA ASP A 13 9.68 1.56 20.32
C ASP A 13 10.21 1.98 18.95
N LEU A 14 9.50 2.89 18.28
CA LEU A 14 9.86 3.45 16.98
C LEU A 14 10.99 4.49 17.03
N THR A 15 11.52 4.81 18.22
CA THR A 15 12.79 5.56 18.33
C THR A 15 14.01 4.68 18.13
N ASN A 16 13.81 3.36 18.06
CA ASN A 16 14.82 2.40 17.64
C ASN A 16 14.76 2.20 16.11
N ASP A 17 15.89 2.43 15.45
CA ASP A 17 15.99 2.38 13.99
C ASP A 17 15.58 1.02 13.40
N ASP A 18 15.98 -0.10 14.02
CA ASP A 18 15.60 -1.45 13.53
C ASP A 18 14.08 -1.66 13.56
N ASN A 19 13.42 -1.23 14.63
CA ASN A 19 11.96 -1.32 14.74
C ASN A 19 11.25 -0.42 13.73
N LEU A 20 11.77 0.80 13.54
CA LEU A 20 11.24 1.76 12.59
C LEU A 20 11.33 1.23 11.16
N VAL A 21 12.49 0.70 10.76
CA VAL A 21 12.70 0.11 9.43
C VAL A 21 11.78 -1.09 9.21
N HIS A 22 11.63 -1.99 10.19
CA HIS A 22 10.69 -3.10 10.07
C HIS A 22 9.23 -2.65 9.99
N TRP A 23 8.84 -1.61 10.73
CA TRP A 23 7.50 -1.05 10.65
C TRP A 23 7.22 -0.47 9.25
N LYS A 24 8.11 0.40 8.73
CA LYS A 24 7.98 0.98 7.39
C LYS A 24 7.94 -0.10 6.31
N PHE A 25 8.80 -1.12 6.42
CA PHE A 25 8.79 -2.25 5.48
C PHE A 25 7.47 -3.03 5.56
N GLY A 26 6.93 -3.23 6.76
CA GLY A 26 5.60 -3.81 6.95
C GLY A 26 4.49 -3.02 6.25
N GLU A 27 4.53 -1.69 6.30
CA GLU A 27 3.58 -0.82 5.58
C GLU A 27 3.77 -0.91 4.06
N LEU A 28 5.00 -1.00 3.55
CA LEU A 28 5.26 -1.26 2.12
C LEU A 28 4.62 -2.58 1.67
N ILE A 29 4.78 -3.66 2.44
CA ILE A 29 4.14 -4.94 2.10
C ILE A 29 2.62 -4.81 2.10
N LYS A 30 2.03 -4.08 3.06
CA LYS A 30 0.58 -3.85 3.09
C LYS A 30 0.09 -3.08 1.86
N ASN A 31 0.83 -2.06 1.46
CA ASN A 31 0.54 -1.28 0.26
C ASN A 31 0.62 -2.16 -1.00
N LEU A 32 1.67 -2.98 -1.17
CA LEU A 32 1.80 -3.93 -2.29
C LEU A 32 0.66 -4.95 -2.34
N VAL A 33 0.25 -5.50 -1.19
CA VAL A 33 -0.90 -6.41 -1.11
C VAL A 33 -2.17 -5.69 -1.56
N THR A 34 -2.36 -4.43 -1.13
CA THR A 34 -3.50 -3.59 -1.55
C THR A 34 -3.44 -3.33 -3.07
N LEU A 35 -2.31 -2.88 -3.60
CA LEU A 35 -2.08 -2.66 -5.03
C LEU A 35 -2.36 -3.92 -5.87
N SER A 36 -2.00 -5.11 -5.39
CA SER A 36 -2.22 -6.38 -6.09
C SER A 36 -3.67 -6.91 -6.03
N SER A 37 -4.51 -6.34 -5.16
CA SER A 37 -5.89 -6.80 -4.92
C SER A 37 -6.83 -6.43 -6.07
N SER A 38 -8.11 -6.84 -6.02
CA SER A 38 -9.14 -6.36 -6.95
C SER A 38 -9.51 -4.89 -6.69
N ALA A 39 -10.15 -4.22 -7.65
CA ALA A 39 -10.58 -2.82 -7.51
C ALA A 39 -11.53 -2.64 -6.32
N GLU A 40 -12.52 -3.53 -6.19
CA GLU A 40 -13.41 -3.58 -5.03
C GLU A 40 -12.63 -3.69 -3.73
N ARG A 41 -11.65 -4.61 -3.66
CA ARG A 41 -10.87 -4.82 -2.44
C ARG A 41 -9.94 -3.65 -2.10
N GLN A 42 -9.38 -2.97 -3.11
CA GLN A 42 -8.62 -1.73 -2.90
C GLN A 42 -9.50 -0.64 -2.29
N ALA A 43 -10.68 -0.41 -2.89
CA ALA A 43 -11.65 0.55 -2.38
C ALA A 43 -12.10 0.20 -0.96
N GLU A 44 -12.31 -1.08 -0.66
CA GLU A 44 -12.63 -1.56 0.68
C GLU A 44 -11.53 -1.24 1.70
N ILE A 45 -10.25 -1.46 1.37
CA ILE A 45 -9.13 -1.26 2.30
C ILE A 45 -8.89 0.23 2.54
N ILE A 46 -8.80 1.03 1.47
CA ILE A 46 -8.55 2.48 1.56
C ILE A 46 -9.76 3.19 2.18
N GLY A 47 -10.97 2.84 1.73
CA GLY A 47 -12.21 3.45 2.18
C GLY A 47 -12.47 4.78 1.49
N ILE A 48 -12.74 5.84 2.24
CA ILE A 48 -12.95 7.17 1.65
C ILE A 48 -11.64 7.84 1.24
N GLY A 49 -11.63 8.51 0.09
CA GLY A 49 -10.47 9.24 -0.40
C GLY A 49 -10.40 9.20 -1.93
N ALA A 50 -9.27 9.69 -2.46
CA ALA A 50 -8.87 9.45 -3.84
C ALA A 50 -8.07 8.14 -3.87
N ILE A 51 -8.74 7.02 -4.08
CA ILE A 51 -8.20 5.67 -3.87
C ILE A 51 -6.92 5.45 -4.70
N CYS A 52 -6.96 5.83 -5.98
CA CYS A 52 -5.83 5.76 -6.89
C CYS A 52 -4.61 6.54 -6.37
N ASP A 53 -4.80 7.80 -5.98
CA ASP A 53 -3.76 8.66 -5.45
C ASP A 53 -3.19 8.15 -4.13
N GLU A 54 -4.05 7.78 -3.17
CA GLU A 54 -3.62 7.31 -1.83
C GLU A 54 -2.73 6.06 -1.97
N MET A 55 -3.08 5.11 -2.84
CA MET A 55 -2.25 3.92 -3.06
C MET A 55 -0.87 4.24 -3.64
N ALA A 56 -0.78 5.20 -4.57
CA ALA A 56 0.49 5.63 -5.15
C ALA A 56 1.34 6.46 -4.17
N ILE A 57 0.70 7.33 -3.39
CA ILE A 57 1.36 8.15 -2.35
C ILE A 57 1.92 7.26 -1.23
N ASP A 58 1.14 6.28 -0.76
CA ASP A 58 1.62 5.31 0.22
C ASP A 58 2.81 4.52 -0.33
N PHE A 59 2.78 4.13 -1.61
CA PHE A 59 3.90 3.43 -2.23
C PHE A 59 5.17 4.30 -2.23
N ASP A 60 5.09 5.55 -2.70
CA ASP A 60 6.21 6.49 -2.70
C ASP A 60 6.76 6.73 -1.28
N THR A 61 5.85 6.92 -0.32
CA THR A 61 6.18 7.16 1.09
C THR A 61 6.97 6.01 1.69
N TYR A 62 6.54 4.75 1.46
CA TYR A 62 7.16 3.59 2.09
C TYR A 62 8.25 2.92 1.25
N PHE A 63 8.38 3.22 -0.04
CA PHE A 63 9.46 2.69 -0.87
C PHE A 63 10.49 3.75 -1.24
N THR A 64 10.11 4.77 -2.01
CA THR A 64 11.04 5.70 -2.68
C THR A 64 11.90 6.46 -1.69
N LEU A 65 11.34 6.84 -0.55
CA LEU A 65 12.06 7.54 0.51
C LEU A 65 12.96 6.63 1.37
N GLU A 66 12.72 5.32 1.36
CA GLU A 66 13.18 4.40 2.41
C GLU A 66 14.02 3.22 1.91
N TYR A 67 14.07 2.97 0.59
CA TYR A 67 14.62 1.72 0.04
C TYR A 67 16.08 1.44 0.40
N GLN A 68 16.88 2.49 0.67
CA GLN A 68 18.28 2.30 1.10
C GLN A 68 18.35 1.65 2.48
N GLU A 69 17.45 2.02 3.41
CA GLU A 69 17.36 1.41 4.74
C GLU A 69 17.00 -0.09 4.64
N TYR A 70 16.15 -0.45 3.67
CA TYR A 70 15.78 -1.86 3.43
C TYR A 70 16.93 -2.70 2.84
N LEU A 71 17.78 -2.10 2.00
CA LEU A 71 18.99 -2.76 1.51
C LEU A 71 20.00 -2.96 2.62
N ASP A 72 20.25 -1.92 3.43
CA ASP A 72 21.25 -1.94 4.48
C ASP A 72 20.87 -2.91 5.60
N SER A 73 19.57 -3.04 5.89
CA SER A 73 19.01 -4.02 6.84
C SER A 73 18.86 -5.44 6.27
N GLY A 74 19.09 -5.63 4.97
CA GLY A 74 18.96 -6.92 4.29
C GLY A 74 17.52 -7.40 4.11
N LEU A 75 16.52 -6.51 4.26
CA LEU A 75 15.11 -6.78 3.99
C LEU A 75 14.81 -6.88 2.49
N LEU A 76 15.59 -6.16 1.69
CA LEU A 76 15.56 -6.24 0.23
C LEU A 76 16.92 -6.61 -0.33
N THR A 77 16.91 -7.33 -1.44
CA THR A 77 18.05 -7.49 -2.34
C THR A 77 18.02 -6.41 -3.41
N SER A 78 19.17 -6.12 -4.03
CA SER A 78 19.24 -5.18 -5.15
C SER A 78 18.28 -5.56 -6.29
N SER A 79 18.11 -6.85 -6.57
CA SER A 79 17.17 -7.30 -7.60
C SER A 79 15.70 -7.01 -7.26
N GLN A 80 15.31 -7.08 -5.99
CA GLN A 80 13.93 -6.76 -5.57
C GLN A 80 13.72 -5.24 -5.59
N VAL A 81 14.72 -4.45 -5.22
CA VAL A 81 14.67 -2.97 -5.34
C VAL A 81 14.46 -2.55 -6.78
N GLU A 82 15.14 -3.15 -7.75
CA GLU A 82 14.93 -2.80 -9.16
C GLU A 82 13.49 -3.09 -9.63
N LYS A 83 12.83 -4.13 -9.09
CA LYS A 83 11.41 -4.39 -9.36
C LYS A 83 10.47 -3.35 -8.77
N LEU A 84 10.78 -2.85 -7.59
CA LEU A 84 10.03 -1.76 -6.97
C LEU A 84 10.24 -0.44 -7.75
N LYS A 85 11.46 -0.14 -8.21
CA LYS A 85 11.75 1.01 -9.08
C LYS A 85 11.03 0.95 -10.43
N GLU A 86 10.89 -0.25 -11.00
CA GLU A 86 10.10 -0.45 -12.22
C GLU A 86 8.62 -0.05 -12.03
N LEU A 87 8.05 -0.28 -10.83
CA LEU A 87 6.70 0.14 -10.49
C LEU A 87 6.63 1.65 -10.17
N ASP A 88 7.59 2.16 -9.41
CA ASP A 88 7.72 3.60 -9.10
C ASP A 88 7.76 4.45 -10.38
N LYS A 89 8.66 4.09 -11.30
CA LYS A 89 8.76 4.73 -12.61
C LYS A 89 7.46 4.67 -13.41
N TYR A 90 6.70 3.59 -13.28
CA TYR A 90 5.40 3.47 -13.95
C TYR A 90 4.41 4.51 -13.41
N PHE A 91 4.36 4.75 -12.10
CA PHE A 91 3.56 5.83 -11.51
C PHE A 91 4.04 7.22 -11.96
N GLU A 92 5.35 7.47 -12.01
CA GLU A 92 5.91 8.74 -12.51
C GLU A 92 5.53 9.02 -13.97
N GLU A 93 5.48 7.97 -14.80
CA GLU A 93 5.08 8.06 -16.20
C GLU A 93 3.60 8.47 -16.35
N GLN A 94 2.73 8.12 -15.39
CA GLN A 94 1.31 8.52 -15.35
C GLN A 94 1.05 9.85 -14.63
N SER A 95 2.03 10.37 -13.91
CA SER A 95 1.88 11.55 -13.05
C SER A 95 1.69 12.86 -13.84
N GLY A 96 0.99 13.82 -13.22
CA GLY A 96 0.64 15.12 -13.81
C GLY A 96 -0.50 15.02 -14.82
N ASP A 97 -0.57 15.98 -15.74
CA ASP A 97 -1.68 16.06 -16.72
C ASP A 97 -1.58 15.01 -17.86
N LYS A 98 -0.70 14.01 -17.72
CA LYS A 98 -0.43 13.02 -18.77
C LYS A 98 -1.57 12.00 -18.91
N SER A 99 -2.16 11.60 -17.78
CA SER A 99 -3.11 10.49 -17.71
C SER A 99 -4.17 10.76 -16.64
N LEU A 100 -5.08 11.71 -16.89
CA LEU A 100 -6.15 12.04 -15.93
C LEU A 100 -7.02 10.83 -15.58
N ASP A 101 -7.33 9.99 -16.57
CA ASP A 101 -8.13 8.78 -16.41
C ASP A 101 -7.46 7.73 -15.51
N PHE A 102 -6.12 7.74 -15.41
CA PHE A 102 -5.38 6.86 -14.51
C PHE A 102 -5.67 7.16 -13.04
N TRP A 103 -5.89 8.43 -12.71
CA TRP A 103 -6.16 8.88 -11.35
C TRP A 103 -7.66 8.93 -11.02
N ASP A 104 -8.53 8.54 -11.96
CA ASP A 104 -9.97 8.51 -11.74
C ASP A 104 -10.40 7.20 -11.07
N ASP A 105 -10.82 7.29 -9.80
CA ASP A 105 -11.35 6.17 -9.02
C ASP A 105 -12.56 5.48 -9.70
N PHE A 106 -13.34 6.20 -10.52
CA PHE A 106 -14.46 5.59 -11.25
C PHE A 106 -14.00 4.65 -12.36
N LEU A 107 -12.74 4.75 -12.80
CA LEU A 107 -12.14 3.90 -13.84
C LEU A 107 -11.26 2.79 -13.26
N LEU A 108 -11.03 2.76 -11.95
CA LEU A 108 -10.14 1.82 -11.26
C LEU A 108 -10.42 0.34 -11.56
N GLU A 109 -11.69 -0.03 -11.74
CA GLU A 109 -12.12 -1.40 -12.07
C GLU A 109 -11.80 -1.78 -13.52
N THR A 110 -11.93 -0.83 -14.44
CA THR A 110 -11.88 -1.09 -15.89
C THR A 110 -10.58 -0.67 -16.56
N SER A 111 -9.74 0.12 -15.88
CA SER A 111 -8.47 0.62 -16.40
C SER A 111 -7.47 -0.52 -16.63
N SER A 112 -6.97 -0.60 -17.87
CA SER A 112 -5.89 -1.52 -18.23
C SER A 112 -4.59 -1.19 -17.51
N GLU A 113 -4.34 0.09 -17.25
CA GLU A 113 -3.16 0.58 -16.56
C GLU A 113 -3.16 0.15 -15.09
N TRP A 114 -4.31 0.25 -14.41
CA TRP A 114 -4.44 -0.30 -13.06
C TRP A 114 -4.37 -1.82 -13.02
N GLN A 115 -4.81 -2.51 -14.08
CA GLN A 115 -4.58 -3.95 -14.20
C GLN A 115 -3.08 -4.27 -14.29
N ASP A 116 -2.30 -3.46 -15.00
CA ASP A 116 -0.84 -3.59 -15.05
C ASP A 116 -0.20 -3.33 -13.68
N VAL A 117 -0.66 -2.31 -12.94
CA VAL A 117 -0.22 -2.05 -11.56
C VAL A 117 -0.46 -3.26 -10.66
N ARG A 118 -1.67 -3.84 -10.69
CA ARG A 118 -2.01 -5.05 -9.92
C ARG A 118 -1.06 -6.20 -10.23
N GLN A 119 -0.79 -6.44 -11.52
CA GLN A 119 0.08 -7.53 -11.95
C GLN A 119 1.55 -7.29 -11.57
N LYS A 120 2.04 -6.05 -11.65
CA LYS A 120 3.39 -5.68 -11.19
C LYS A 120 3.52 -5.89 -9.68
N ALA A 121 2.58 -5.38 -8.89
CA ALA A 121 2.57 -5.56 -7.44
C ALA A 121 2.53 -7.04 -7.03
N LYS A 122 1.71 -7.86 -7.71
CA LYS A 122 1.68 -9.31 -7.49
C LYS A 122 3.03 -9.98 -7.76
N THR A 123 3.66 -9.63 -8.89
CA THR A 123 4.98 -10.16 -9.25
C THR A 123 6.03 -9.76 -8.21
N ILE A 124 5.98 -8.52 -7.71
CA ILE A 124 6.88 -8.06 -6.64
C ILE A 124 6.69 -8.91 -5.37
N LEU A 125 5.44 -9.13 -4.93
CA LEU A 125 5.14 -9.97 -3.76
C LEU A 125 5.67 -11.39 -3.91
N GLU A 126 5.60 -11.98 -5.10
CA GLU A 126 6.19 -13.30 -5.39
C GLU A 126 7.71 -13.28 -5.22
N THR A 127 8.41 -12.23 -5.70
CA THR A 127 9.87 -12.11 -5.48
C THR A 127 10.26 -11.93 -4.02
N LEU A 128 9.34 -11.42 -3.19
CA LEU A 128 9.53 -11.22 -1.76
C LEU A 128 9.13 -12.48 -0.94
N ASN A 129 8.55 -13.50 -1.57
CA ASN A 129 7.89 -14.64 -0.92
C ASN A 129 6.74 -14.19 0.01
N MET A 130 6.01 -13.15 -0.39
CA MET A 130 4.91 -12.53 0.35
C MET A 130 3.55 -12.64 -0.37
N GLN A 131 3.45 -13.48 -1.40
CA GLN A 131 2.23 -13.66 -2.19
C GLN A 131 1.07 -14.30 -1.40
N ASP A 132 1.37 -15.00 -0.31
CA ASP A 132 0.37 -15.70 0.50
C ASP A 132 -0.25 -14.80 1.59
N PHE A 133 0.02 -13.48 1.56
CA PHE A 133 -0.54 -12.54 2.53
C PHE A 133 -1.79 -11.84 1.98
N THR A 134 -2.64 -11.39 2.90
CA THR A 134 -3.77 -10.48 2.63
C THR A 134 -3.90 -9.47 3.76
N ILE A 135 -4.74 -8.47 3.56
CA ILE A 135 -5.05 -7.44 4.56
C ILE A 135 -6.34 -7.78 5.27
N GLU A 136 -6.29 -7.77 6.59
CA GLU A 136 -7.46 -7.60 7.44
C GLU A 136 -7.47 -6.17 7.97
N PHE A 137 -8.65 -5.58 8.13
CA PHE A 137 -8.76 -4.22 8.66
C PHE A 137 -9.96 -4.02 9.57
N ASP A 138 -9.76 -3.13 10.54
CA ASP A 138 -10.80 -2.62 11.43
C ASP A 138 -11.04 -1.14 11.10
N ARG A 139 -12.29 -0.76 10.81
CA ARG A 139 -12.66 0.62 10.45
C ARG A 139 -13.55 1.25 11.52
N THR A 140 -13.23 2.49 11.88
CA THR A 140 -14.07 3.34 12.73
C THR A 140 -14.44 4.62 11.99
N GLU A 141 -15.73 4.93 11.96
CA GLU A 141 -16.27 6.08 11.25
C GLU A 141 -17.00 7.02 12.22
N LYS A 142 -16.86 8.33 12.02
CA LYS A 142 -17.61 9.34 12.76
C LYS A 142 -18.48 10.15 11.83
N TYR A 143 -19.77 10.20 12.14
CA TYR A 143 -20.76 10.94 11.39
C TYR A 143 -21.23 12.18 12.14
N LYS A 144 -21.53 13.24 11.38
CA LYS A 144 -22.21 14.44 11.87
C LYS A 144 -23.60 14.49 11.26
N LYS A 145 -24.62 14.68 12.11
CA LYS A 145 -25.98 14.94 11.64
C LYS A 145 -26.06 16.31 10.97
N THR A 146 -26.62 16.34 9.78
CA THR A 146 -26.89 17.55 8.99
C THR A 146 -28.37 17.60 8.62
N ASN A 147 -28.83 18.73 8.08
CA ASN A 147 -30.16 18.86 7.51
C ASN A 147 -30.41 17.97 6.28
N LYS A 148 -29.36 17.38 5.69
CA LYS A 148 -29.43 16.44 4.54
C LYS A 148 -29.20 14.97 4.94
N GLY A 149 -29.15 14.67 6.24
CA GLY A 149 -28.83 13.33 6.76
C GLY A 149 -27.47 13.27 7.46
N GLU A 150 -26.96 12.06 7.64
CA GLU A 150 -25.65 11.84 8.27
C GLU A 150 -24.53 12.04 7.25
N ARG A 151 -23.55 12.88 7.60
CA ARG A 151 -22.36 13.12 6.80
C ARG A 151 -21.15 12.51 7.51
N LEU A 152 -20.41 11.64 6.83
CA LEU A 152 -19.14 11.13 7.31
C LEU A 152 -18.14 12.29 7.46
N THR A 153 -17.48 12.37 8.62
CA THR A 153 -16.53 13.44 8.96
C THR A 153 -15.14 12.95 9.29
N MET A 154 -14.99 11.66 9.61
CA MET A 154 -13.71 11.05 9.94
C MET A 154 -13.83 9.55 9.67
N GLN A 155 -12.81 9.00 9.03
CA GLN A 155 -12.58 7.56 8.93
C GLN A 155 -11.22 7.26 9.56
N THR A 156 -11.13 6.17 10.30
CA THR A 156 -9.85 5.61 10.76
C THR A 156 -9.84 4.14 10.42
N THR A 157 -8.84 3.71 9.66
CA THR A 157 -8.64 2.31 9.28
C THR A 157 -7.38 1.81 9.97
N LYS A 158 -7.45 0.64 10.62
CA LYS A 158 -6.29 -0.09 11.13
C LYS A 158 -6.13 -1.35 10.31
N THR A 159 -4.96 -1.55 9.70
CA THR A 159 -4.67 -2.68 8.82
C THR A 159 -3.65 -3.62 9.43
N ARG A 160 -3.82 -4.92 9.20
CA ARG A 160 -2.87 -5.97 9.60
C ARG A 160 -2.69 -6.98 8.48
N LEU A 161 -1.46 -7.47 8.30
CA LEU A 161 -1.15 -8.55 7.39
C LEU A 161 -1.52 -9.89 8.04
N ILE A 162 -2.23 -10.72 7.30
CA ILE A 162 -2.55 -12.10 7.69
C ILE A 162 -2.17 -13.04 6.56
N LYS A 163 -1.82 -14.29 6.88
CA LYS A 163 -1.63 -15.33 5.86
C LYS A 163 -2.98 -15.83 5.36
N GLN A 164 -3.10 -15.95 4.04
CA GLN A 164 -4.19 -16.66 3.39
C GLN A 164 -4.07 -18.15 3.79
N ARG A 165 -5.21 -18.73 4.18
CA ARG A 165 -5.30 -20.14 4.61
C ARG A 165 -5.44 -21.08 3.43
#